data_AF-A0A9E1I6T2-F1
#
_entry.id   AF-A0A9E1I6T2-F1
#
_cell.length_a   1.000
_cell.length_b   1.000
_cell.length_c   1.000
_cell.angle_alpha   90.00
_cell.angle_beta   90.00
_cell.angle_gamma   90.00
#
_symmetry.space_group_name_H-M   'P 1'
#
loop_
_entity.id
_entity.type
_entity.pdbx_description
1 polymer ?
#
loop_
_entity_poly.entity_id
_entity_poly.type
_entity_poly.pdbx_seq_one_letter_code
_entity_poly.pdbx_strand_id
1 'polypeptide(L)' 'GTNYSNLIHGLKVAGVDVNRKVLADLAISDMNAFNQLVQVANKALNA' A
#
# COMPACT_ATOMS: atom_id res chain seq x y z
N GLY A 1 9.78 -5.71 -6.00
CA GLY A 1 9.31 -4.31 -6.00
C GLY A 1 7.94 -4.27 -6.61
N THR A 2 7.01 -3.55 -5.99
CA THR A 2 5.62 -3.44 -6.43
C THR A 2 5.43 -2.13 -7.17
N ASN A 3 4.83 -2.17 -8.37
CA ASN A 3 4.51 -0.95 -9.10
C ASN A 3 3.43 -0.16 -8.33
N TYR A 4 3.50 1.17 -8.38
CA TYR A 4 2.53 2.04 -7.70
C TYR A 4 1.08 1.68 -8.03
N SER A 5 0.77 1.41 -9.30
CA SER A 5 -0.57 1.00 -9.73
C SER A 5 -1.03 -0.30 -9.08
N ASN A 6 -0.13 -1.28 -8.92
CA ASN A 6 -0.44 -2.53 -8.25
C ASN A 6 -0.66 -2.30 -6.75
N LEU A 7 0.19 -1.50 -6.10
CA LEU A 7 0.03 -1.16 -4.68
C LEU A 7 -1.34 -0.51 -4.41
N ILE A 8 -1.71 0.51 -5.18
CA ILE A 8 -3.00 1.20 -5.04
C ILE A 8 -4.16 0.27 -5.34
N HIS A 9 -4.04 -0.57 -6.37
CA HIS A 9 -5.07 -1.57 -6.67
C HIS A 9 -5.25 -2.56 -5.52
N GLY A 10 -4.16 -3.10 -4.98
CA GLY A 10 -4.21 -4.05 -3.86
C GLY A 10 -4.77 -3.44 -2.58
N LEU A 11 -4.42 -2.19 -2.26
CA LEU A 11 -5.01 -1.47 -1.13
C LEU A 11 -6.53 -1.28 -1.32
N LYS A 12 -6.96 -0.94 -2.54
CA LYS A 12 -8.38 -0.80 -2.88
C LYS A 12 -9.13 -2.13 -2.77
N VAL A 13 -8.54 -3.24 -3.22
CA VAL A 13 -9.12 -4.59 -3.10
C VAL A 13 -9.18 -5.03 -1.63
N ALA A 14 -8.19 -4.67 -0.82
CA ALA A 14 -8.18 -4.88 0.62
C ALA A 14 -9.18 -3.98 1.38
N GLY A 15 -9.89 -3.07 0.71
CA GLY A 15 -10.83 -2.13 1.33
C GLY A 15 -10.16 -0.97 2.08
N VAL A 16 -8.86 -0.74 1.85
CA VAL A 16 -8.10 0.33 2.48
C VAL A 16 -8.05 1.53 1.55
N ASP A 17 -8.82 2.58 1.88
CA ASP A 17 -8.77 3.85 1.15
C ASP A 17 -7.71 4.77 1.76
N VAL A 18 -6.55 4.87 1.10
CA VAL A 18 -5.42 5.71 1.56
C VAL A 18 -5.21 6.85 0.59
N ASN A 19 -5.09 8.06 1.15
CA ASN A 19 -4.73 9.23 0.36
C ASN A 19 -3.28 9.13 -0.12
N ARG A 20 -3.07 9.24 -1.43
CA ARG A 20 -1.76 9.13 -2.09
C ARG A 20 -0.68 10.07 -1.53
N LYS A 21 -1.04 11.27 -1.06
CA LYS A 21 -0.11 12.17 -0.35
C LYS A 21 0.35 11.58 0.98
N VAL A 22 -0.61 11.13 1.78
CA VAL A 22 -0.35 10.50 3.09
C VAL A 22 0.45 9.22 2.91
N LEU A 23 0.18 8.42 1.88
CA LEU A 23 0.95 7.21 1.57
C LEU A 23 2.42 7.54 1.27
N ALA A 24 2.69 8.60 0.51
CA ALA A 24 4.05 9.01 0.17
C ALA A 24 4.79 9.57 1.38
N ASP A 25 4.14 10.43 2.17
CA ASP A 25 4.71 10.94 3.42
C ASP A 25 4.97 9.81 4.41
N LEU A 26 4.05 8.85 4.53
CA LEU A 26 4.21 7.67 5.38
C LEU A 26 5.38 6.80 4.92
N ALA A 27 5.59 6.64 3.61
CA ALA A 27 6.72 5.88 3.08
C ALA A 27 8.08 6.50 3.45
N ILE A 28 8.11 7.83 3.67
CA ILE A 28 9.31 8.57 4.08
C ILE A 28 9.44 8.60 5.59
N SER A 29 8.34 8.81 6.32
CA SER A 29 8.34 8.99 7.77
C SER A 29 8.41 7.65 8.53
N ASP A 30 7.74 6.61 8.02
CA ASP A 30 7.65 5.30 8.66
C ASP A 30 7.62 4.16 7.62
N MET A 31 8.82 3.68 7.30
CA MET A 31 9.01 2.52 6.42
C MET A 31 8.39 1.23 6.96
N ASN A 32 8.25 1.05 8.28
CA ASN A 32 7.66 -0.17 8.84
C ASN A 32 6.16 -0.20 8.59
N ALA A 33 5.47 0.92 8.83
CA ALA A 33 4.05 1.07 8.52
C ALA A 33 3.78 0.92 7.01
N PHE A 34 4.64 1.51 6.17
CA PHE A 34 4.53 1.35 4.72
C PHE A 34 4.72 -0.12 4.27
N ASN A 35 5.68 -0.84 4.85
CA ASN A 35 5.88 -2.27 4.55
C ASN A 35 4.65 -3.11 4.91
N GLN A 36 3.96 -2.81 6.01
CA GLN A 36 2.71 -3.49 6.37
C GLN A 36 1.62 -3.23 5.31
N LEU A 37 1.46 -2.00 4.85
CA LEU A 37 0.51 -1.66 3.78
C LEU A 37 0.83 -2.39 2.47
N VAL A 38 2.12 -2.48 2.10
CA VAL A 38 2.56 -3.24 0.93
C VAL A 38 2.26 -4.73 1.08
N GLN A 39 2.42 -5.31 2.27
CA GLN A 39 2.06 -6.70 2.53
C GLN A 39 0.55 -6.95 2.42
N VAL A 40 -0.27 -6.06 2.99
CA VAL A 40 -1.74 -6.13 2.88
C VAL A 40 -2.17 -6.05 1.41
N ALA A 41 -1.63 -5.10 0.66
CA ALA A 41 -1.92 -4.95 -0.77
C ALA A 41 -1.50 -6.18 -1.58
N ASN A 42 -0.31 -6.73 -1.33
CA ASN A 42 0.16 -7.93 -2.01
C ASN A 42 -0.68 -9.17 -1.68
N LYS A 43 -1.11 -9.33 -0.42
CA LYS A 43 -2.01 -10.41 -0.03
C LYS A 43 -3.35 -10.29 -0.75
N ALA A 44 -3.91 -9.08 -0.87
CA ALA A 44 -5.19 -8.86 -1.55
C ALA A 44 -5.12 -9.07 -3.08
N LEU A 45 -3.95 -8.94 -3.70
CA LEU A 45 -3.78 -9.19 -5.14
C LEU A 45 -3.46 -10.65 -5.49
N ASN A 46 -2.90 -11.41 -4.55
CA ASN A 46 -2.56 -12.83 -4.73
C ASN A 46 -3.57 -13.78 -4.08
N ALA A 47 -4.64 -13.24 -3.50
CA ALA A 47 -5.81 -13.99 -3.01
C ALA A 47 -6.88 -14.04 -4.10
#